data_AF-A0A4Y8SMM2-F1
#
_entry.id   AF-A0A4Y8SMM2-F1
#
_cell.length_a   1.000
_cell.length_b   1.000
_cell.length_c   1.000
_cell.angle_alpha   90.00
_cell.angle_beta   90.00
_cell.angle_gamma   90.00
#
_symmetry.space_group_name_H-M   'P 1'
#
loop_
_entity.id
_entity.type
_entity.pdbx_description
1 polymer ?
#
loop_
_entity_poly.entity_id
_entity_poly.type
_entity_poly.pdbx_seq_one_letter_code
_entity_poly.pdbx_strand_id
1 'polypeptide(L)'
;MKKDKLKSLVKSAKKSTTKTIQASLTAQLKDAADKLGVSSKKITKEIEKSAKKLAKKLSAGIKVDKVAIAAAAEPIAAQAPTPAPEAPKAVKASPAKPKAEKATV
;
A
#
# COMPACT_ATOMS: atom_id res chain seq x y z
N MET A 1 -9.95 -27.03 -3.42
CA MET A 1 -10.68 -25.78 -3.79
C MET A 1 -10.17 -24.55 -3.01
N LYS A 2 -10.80 -24.12 -1.89
CA LYS A 2 -10.44 -22.86 -1.18
C LYS A 2 -8.96 -22.80 -0.75
N LYS A 3 -8.43 -23.88 -0.16
CA LYS A 3 -7.04 -23.99 0.32
C LYS A 3 -6.00 -23.87 -0.81
N ASP A 4 -6.34 -24.27 -2.03
CA ASP A 4 -5.45 -24.24 -3.19
C ASP A 4 -5.46 -22.86 -3.86
N LYS A 5 -6.62 -22.19 -3.88
CA LYS A 5 -6.71 -20.75 -4.21
C LYS A 5 -5.79 -19.93 -3.29
N LEU A 6 -5.83 -20.15 -1.98
CA LEU A 6 -4.97 -19.46 -1.01
C LEU A 6 -3.47 -19.74 -1.23
N LYS A 7 -3.07 -21.00 -1.45
CA LYS A 7 -1.67 -21.34 -1.80
C LYS A 7 -1.21 -20.59 -3.05
N SER A 8 -2.04 -20.55 -4.09
CA SER A 8 -1.74 -19.84 -5.34
C SER A 8 -1.65 -18.32 -5.15
N LEU A 9 -2.53 -17.73 -4.34
CA LEU A 9 -2.50 -16.31 -3.98
C LEU A 9 -1.20 -15.94 -3.26
N VAL A 10 -0.82 -16.68 -2.22
CA VAL A 10 0.45 -16.50 -1.49
C VAL A 10 1.66 -16.68 -2.40
N LYS A 11 1.63 -17.68 -3.31
CA LYS A 11 2.71 -17.92 -4.28
C LYS A 11 2.83 -16.79 -5.31
N SER A 12 1.70 -16.25 -5.77
CA SER A 12 1.66 -15.10 -6.67
C SER A 12 2.19 -13.84 -5.99
N ALA A 13 1.73 -13.54 -4.77
CA ALA A 13 2.21 -12.42 -3.96
C ALA A 13 3.72 -12.48 -3.75
N LYS A 14 4.26 -13.61 -3.25
CA LYS A 14 5.72 -13.81 -3.10
C LYS A 14 6.49 -13.62 -4.41
N LYS A 15 5.97 -14.10 -5.55
CA LYS A 15 6.61 -13.96 -6.86
C LYS A 15 6.57 -12.51 -7.36
N SER A 16 5.50 -11.78 -7.08
CA SER A 16 5.38 -10.34 -7.35
C SER A 16 6.39 -9.56 -6.51
N THR A 17 6.41 -9.76 -5.19
CA THR A 17 7.37 -9.12 -4.27
C THR A 17 8.82 -9.40 -4.68
N THR A 18 9.15 -10.63 -5.09
CA THR A 18 10.49 -10.96 -5.62
C THR A 18 10.85 -10.11 -6.82
N LYS A 19 9.92 -9.94 -7.78
CA LYS A 19 10.14 -9.11 -8.98
C LYS A 19 10.28 -7.64 -8.62
N THR A 20 9.42 -7.11 -7.76
CA THR A 20 9.46 -5.69 -7.35
C THR A 20 10.76 -5.35 -6.63
N ILE A 21 11.20 -6.19 -5.68
CA ILE A 21 12.48 -6.03 -4.99
C ILE A 21 13.64 -6.11 -6.00
N GLN A 22 13.64 -7.10 -6.90
CA GLN A 22 14.68 -7.23 -7.93
C GLN A 22 14.73 -5.98 -8.83
N ALA A 23 13.60 -5.49 -9.31
CA ALA A 23 13.53 -4.34 -10.20
C ALA A 23 14.01 -3.05 -9.50
N SER A 24 13.53 -2.81 -8.27
CA SER A 24 13.93 -1.64 -7.48
C SER A 24 15.43 -1.63 -7.17
N LEU A 25 15.99 -2.75 -6.70
CA LEU A 25 17.44 -2.89 -6.47
C LEU A 25 18.25 -2.71 -7.77
N THR A 26 17.77 -3.27 -8.88
CA THR A 26 18.46 -3.16 -10.17
C THR A 26 18.46 -1.71 -10.67
N ALA A 27 17.36 -0.98 -10.51
CA ALA A 27 17.26 0.42 -10.89
C ALA A 27 18.16 1.31 -10.03
N GLN A 28 18.07 1.20 -8.69
CA GLN A 28 18.89 1.98 -7.76
C GLN A 28 20.39 1.74 -7.93
N LEU A 29 20.81 0.48 -8.09
CA LEU A 29 22.23 0.15 -8.28
C LEU A 29 22.77 0.54 -9.67
N LYS A 30 21.92 0.56 -10.72
CA LYS A 30 22.31 1.11 -12.02
C LYS A 30 22.46 2.63 -11.95
N ASP A 31 21.44 3.33 -11.45
CA ASP A 31 21.48 4.79 -11.24
C ASP A 31 22.70 5.22 -10.39
N ALA A 32 23.03 4.50 -9.33
CA ALA A 32 24.25 4.73 -8.56
C ALA A 32 25.53 4.46 -9.37
N ALA A 33 25.59 3.39 -10.16
CA ALA A 33 26.75 3.08 -11.00
C ALA A 33 26.95 4.09 -12.14
N ASP A 34 25.86 4.60 -12.73
CA ASP A 34 25.86 5.66 -13.73
C ASP A 34 26.34 6.98 -13.12
N LYS A 35 25.82 7.37 -11.94
CA LYS A 35 26.28 8.56 -11.19
C LYS A 35 27.74 8.51 -10.75
N LEU A 36 28.27 7.31 -10.51
CA LEU A 36 29.68 7.08 -10.18
C LEU A 36 30.58 6.93 -11.43
N GLY A 37 30.04 6.99 -12.65
CA GLY A 37 30.81 6.81 -13.88
C GLY A 37 31.37 5.39 -14.08
N VAL A 38 30.88 4.40 -13.33
CA VAL A 38 31.34 2.99 -13.38
C VAL A 38 30.35 2.08 -14.11
N SER A 39 29.31 2.63 -14.74
CA SER A 39 28.34 1.84 -15.48
C SER A 39 29.01 1.17 -16.69
N SER A 40 29.06 -0.16 -16.63
CA SER A 40 29.67 -0.99 -17.68
C SER A 40 28.88 -2.28 -17.84
N LYS A 41 28.87 -2.86 -19.05
CA LYS A 41 28.11 -4.08 -19.37
C LYS A 41 28.42 -5.26 -18.41
N LYS A 42 29.63 -5.32 -17.84
CA LYS A 42 30.01 -6.29 -16.80
C LYS A 42 29.32 -5.96 -15.46
N ILE A 43 29.44 -4.72 -14.97
CA ILE A 43 28.85 -4.27 -13.71
C ILE A 43 27.32 -4.37 -13.75
N THR A 44 26.67 -3.91 -14.83
CA THR A 44 25.23 -4.07 -15.09
C THR A 44 24.76 -5.52 -14.94
N LYS A 45 25.53 -6.48 -15.48
CA LYS A 45 25.20 -7.91 -15.43
C LYS A 45 25.40 -8.54 -14.04
N GLU A 46 26.40 -8.08 -13.28
CA GLU A 46 26.59 -8.51 -11.89
C GLU A 46 25.57 -7.88 -10.94
N ILE A 47 25.15 -6.63 -11.16
CA ILE A 47 24.02 -6.00 -10.46
C ILE A 47 22.75 -6.85 -10.66
N GLU A 48 22.41 -7.19 -11.90
CA GLU A 48 21.22 -7.99 -12.21
C GLU A 48 21.25 -9.40 -11.58
N LYS A 49 22.38 -10.10 -11.62
CA LYS A 49 22.57 -11.39 -10.94
C LYS A 49 22.42 -11.26 -9.42
N SER A 50 23.06 -10.25 -8.84
CA SER A 50 23.13 -10.06 -7.38
C SER A 50 21.79 -9.61 -6.81
N ALA A 51 21.13 -8.64 -7.46
CA ALA A 51 19.76 -8.24 -7.14
C ALA A 51 18.79 -9.43 -7.23
N LYS A 52 18.91 -10.30 -8.24
CA LYS A 52 18.09 -11.51 -8.38
C LYS A 52 18.36 -12.55 -7.27
N LYS A 53 19.62 -12.73 -6.85
CA LYS A 53 19.97 -13.59 -5.70
C LYS A 53 19.43 -13.02 -4.39
N LEU A 54 19.58 -11.73 -4.16
CA LEU A 54 19.17 -11.05 -2.93
C LEU A 54 17.64 -10.96 -2.80
N ALA A 55 16.93 -10.60 -3.87
CA ALA A 55 15.47 -10.59 -3.89
C ALA A 55 14.85 -11.97 -3.57
N LYS A 56 15.47 -13.07 -4.04
CA LYS A 56 15.07 -14.44 -3.68
C LYS A 56 15.26 -14.72 -2.19
N LYS A 57 16.42 -14.36 -1.61
CA LYS A 57 16.70 -14.55 -0.17
C LYS A 57 15.71 -13.77 0.70
N LEU A 58 15.47 -12.50 0.38
CA LEU A 58 14.47 -11.67 1.08
C LEU A 58 13.07 -12.28 0.97
N SER A 59 12.62 -12.64 -0.24
CA SER A 59 11.27 -13.18 -0.47
C SER A 59 11.02 -14.57 0.17
N ALA A 60 12.08 -15.32 0.44
CA ALA A 60 12.01 -16.56 1.22
C ALA A 60 11.65 -16.27 2.68
N GLY A 61 12.30 -15.28 3.30
CA GLY A 61 12.09 -14.86 4.69
C GLY A 61 10.73 -14.20 4.98
N ILE A 62 10.05 -13.65 3.96
CA ILE A 62 8.73 -13.03 4.13
C ILE A 62 7.70 -14.08 4.60
N LYS A 63 7.32 -14.03 5.87
CA LYS A 63 6.13 -14.71 6.40
C LYS A 63 4.91 -13.98 5.86
N VAL A 64 4.06 -14.70 5.14
CA VAL A 64 2.78 -14.17 4.63
C VAL A 64 1.69 -14.71 5.52
N ASP A 65 0.93 -13.83 6.15
CA ASP A 65 -0.19 -14.24 6.99
C ASP A 65 -1.28 -14.87 6.13
N LYS A 66 -1.59 -16.14 6.39
CA LYS A 66 -2.56 -16.92 5.61
C LYS A 66 -3.99 -16.74 6.14
N VAL A 67 -4.14 -16.30 7.39
CA VAL A 67 -5.44 -16.09 8.05
C VAL A 67 -6.03 -14.78 7.58
N ALA A 68 -5.23 -13.70 7.55
CA ALA A 68 -5.62 -12.42 6.97
C ALA A 68 -6.01 -12.54 5.49
N ILE A 69 -5.25 -13.30 4.69
CA ILE A 69 -5.60 -13.54 3.28
C ILE A 69 -6.83 -14.45 3.14
N ALA A 70 -7.08 -15.38 4.07
CA ALA A 70 -8.31 -16.16 4.08
C ALA A 70 -9.55 -15.30 4.40
N ALA A 71 -9.48 -14.48 5.44
CA ALA A 71 -10.55 -13.56 5.82
C ALA A 71 -10.87 -12.53 4.72
N ALA A 72 -9.84 -12.02 4.01
CA ALA A 72 -10.02 -11.11 2.88
C ALA A 72 -10.42 -11.79 1.56
N ALA A 73 -10.41 -13.13 1.48
CA ALA A 73 -10.75 -13.90 0.27
C ALA A 73 -12.11 -14.59 0.33
N GLU A 74 -12.78 -14.58 1.48
CA GLU A 74 -14.23 -14.82 1.51
C GLU A 74 -14.94 -13.58 0.96
N PRO A 75 -16.01 -13.74 0.16
CA PRO A 75 -16.82 -12.59 -0.20
C PRO A 75 -17.34 -11.99 1.10
N ILE A 76 -17.12 -10.68 1.27
CA ILE A 76 -17.76 -9.92 2.34
C ILE A 76 -19.26 -10.11 2.09
N ALA A 77 -19.91 -10.97 2.87
CA ALA A 77 -21.37 -11.03 2.88
C ALA A 77 -21.82 -9.61 3.18
N ALA A 78 -22.55 -9.01 2.26
CA ALA A 78 -22.74 -7.56 2.22
C ALA A 78 -23.15 -7.09 3.61
N GLN A 79 -22.29 -6.31 4.28
CA GLN A 79 -22.72 -5.61 5.47
C GLN A 79 -23.86 -4.73 5.00
N ALA A 80 -25.07 -5.05 5.47
CA ALA A 80 -26.24 -4.23 5.22
C ALA A 80 -25.87 -2.78 5.55
N PRO A 81 -26.25 -1.80 4.70
CA PRO A 81 -25.83 -0.43 4.91
C PRO A 81 -26.21 0.01 6.31
N THR A 82 -25.21 0.27 7.15
CA THR A 82 -25.41 0.96 8.41
C THR A 82 -26.21 2.23 8.11
N PRO A 83 -27.38 2.44 8.73
CA PRO A 83 -28.19 3.62 8.45
C PRO A 83 -27.33 4.85 8.69
N ALA A 84 -27.34 5.77 7.73
CA ALA A 84 -26.55 6.99 7.81
C ALA A 84 -26.92 7.75 9.10
N PRO A 85 -25.96 8.37 9.81
CA PRO A 85 -26.29 9.27 10.90
C PRO A 85 -27.19 10.38 10.34
N GLU A 86 -28.36 10.56 10.96
CA GLU A 86 -29.34 11.55 10.51
C GLU A 86 -28.71 12.94 10.41
N ALA A 87 -28.85 13.58 9.26
CA ALA A 87 -28.42 14.95 9.09
C ALA A 87 -29.17 15.85 10.08
N PRO A 88 -28.49 16.69 10.88
CA PRO A 88 -29.18 17.61 11.79
C PRO A 88 -30.08 18.54 10.98
N LYS A 89 -31.39 18.48 11.24
CA LYS A 89 -32.39 19.30 10.55
C LYS A 89 -32.05 20.78 10.71
N ALA A 90 -31.88 21.46 9.58
CA ALA A 90 -31.71 22.90 9.54
C ALA A 90 -32.98 23.60 10.07
N VAL A 91 -32.85 24.36 11.16
CA VAL A 91 -33.88 25.31 11.60
C VAL A 91 -33.57 26.65 10.91
N LYS A 92 -34.51 27.17 10.12
CA LYS A 92 -34.40 28.45 9.40
C LYS A 92 -35.26 29.53 10.08
N ALA A 93 -34.77 30.78 10.00
CA ALA A 93 -35.42 32.06 10.30
C ALA A 93 -35.70 32.33 11.81
N SER A 94 -35.10 33.34 12.48
CA SER A 94 -35.11 34.81 12.27
C SER A 94 -36.34 35.51 12.92
N PRO A 95 -36.31 36.83 13.22
CA PRO A 95 -35.19 37.71 13.63
C PRO A 95 -35.54 38.67 14.80
N ALA A 96 -34.53 39.25 15.49
CA ALA A 96 -34.72 40.48 16.28
C ALA A 96 -33.42 41.33 16.40
N LYS A 97 -33.49 42.57 15.90
CA LYS A 97 -32.55 43.71 16.11
C LYS A 97 -33.25 44.69 17.09
N PRO A 98 -32.65 45.83 17.51
CA PRO A 98 -31.30 46.08 18.06
C PRO A 98 -31.33 47.01 19.31
N LYS A 99 -30.24 47.14 20.08
CA LYS A 99 -29.73 48.47 20.56
C LYS A 99 -28.45 48.37 21.42
N ALA A 100 -27.57 49.37 21.21
CA ALA A 100 -26.81 50.18 22.20
C ALA A 100 -26.03 49.51 23.35
N GLU A 101 -24.96 50.10 23.91
CA GLU A 101 -23.98 51.14 23.52
C GLU A 101 -22.95 51.20 24.68
N LYS A 102 -21.75 51.74 24.42
CA LYS A 102 -20.64 52.02 25.38
C LYS A 102 -19.85 50.77 25.78
N ALA A 103 -18.52 50.72 25.69
CA ALA A 103 -17.45 51.71 25.93
C ALA A 103 -17.14 51.98 27.41
N THR A 104 -15.83 52.08 27.66
CA THR A 104 -15.10 52.50 28.87
C THR A 104 -15.28 51.65 30.14
N VAL A 105 -14.21 51.37 30.89
CA VAL A 105 -12.79 51.68 30.59
C VAL A 105 -12.22 50.61 29.66
#